data_AF-A0A5K0YS22-F1
#
_entry.id   AF-A0A5K0YS22-F1
#
_cell.length_a   1.000
_cell.length_b   1.000
_cell.length_c   1.000
_cell.angle_alpha   90.00
_cell.angle_beta   90.00
_cell.angle_gamma   90.00
#
_symmetry.space_group_name_H-M   'P 1'
#
loop_
_entity.id
_entity.type
_entity.pdbx_description
1 polymer ?
#
loop_
_entity_poly.entity_id
_entity_poly.type
_entity_poly.pdbx_seq_one_letter_code
_entity_poly.pdbx_strand_id
1 'polypeptide(L)' 'IGDFSEPYLHCLSEYDDGRDLSCYDFTKDGLSHSYDDSNNRKLAYRYRVMAKRYAQ' A
#
# COMPACT_ATOMS: atom_id res chain seq x y z
N ILE A 1 -14.23 -5.68 -11.18
CA ILE A 1 -13.30 -5.15 -10.14
C ILE A 1 -13.13 -6.30 -9.17
N GLY A 2 -12.04 -7.04 -9.36
CA GLY A 2 -11.83 -8.32 -8.66
C GLY A 2 -11.63 -8.09 -7.18
N ASP A 3 -12.21 -8.98 -6.38
CA ASP A 3 -12.06 -9.05 -4.94
C ASP A 3 -10.58 -8.93 -4.55
N PHE A 4 -10.19 -7.74 -4.10
CA PHE A 4 -9.13 -7.63 -3.10
C PHE A 4 -9.74 -8.17 -1.82
N SER A 5 -9.66 -9.50 -1.69
CA SER A 5 -10.14 -10.21 -0.51
C SER A 5 -9.59 -9.53 0.74
N GLU A 6 -10.49 -9.09 1.62
CA GLU A 6 -10.19 -8.48 2.92
C GLU A 6 -9.01 -9.11 3.70
N PRO A 7 -8.75 -10.45 3.67
CA PRO A 7 -7.53 -11.00 4.27
C PRO A 7 -6.23 -10.43 3.71
N TYR A 8 -6.14 -10.18 2.39
CA TYR A 8 -4.92 -9.61 1.79
C TYR A 8 -4.69 -8.17 2.26
N LEU A 9 -5.76 -7.42 2.53
CA LEU A 9 -5.69 -6.04 3.01
C LEU A 9 -5.19 -5.95 4.46
N HIS A 10 -5.61 -6.88 5.32
CA HIS A 10 -5.08 -6.96 6.68
C HIS A 10 -3.60 -7.36 6.70
N CYS A 11 -3.19 -8.28 5.81
CA CYS A 11 -1.79 -8.68 5.67
C CYS A 11 -0.87 -7.55 5.19
N LEU A 12 -1.35 -6.52 4.51
CA LEU A 12 -0.46 -5.42 4.10
C LEU A 12 -0.14 -4.44 5.25
N SER A 13 -0.96 -4.43 6.31
CA SER A 13 -0.76 -3.52 7.44
C SER A 13 0.56 -3.75 8.17
N GLU A 14 1.05 -4.99 8.21
CA GLU A 14 2.34 -5.34 8.83
C GLU A 14 3.55 -4.76 8.08
N TYR A 15 3.40 -4.45 6.79
CA TYR A 15 4.47 -3.91 5.96
C TYR A 15 4.54 -2.38 5.96
N ASP A 16 3.52 -1.69 6.50
CA ASP A 16 3.54 -0.23 6.61
C ASP A 16 4.47 0.22 7.74
N ASP A 17 5.59 0.84 7.38
CA ASP A 17 6.61 1.31 8.32
C ASP A 17 6.32 2.71 8.91
N GLY A 18 5.13 3.27 8.69
CA GLY A 18 4.76 4.56 9.27
C GLY A 18 5.38 5.77 8.57
N ARG A 19 6.11 5.57 7.46
CA ARG A 19 6.75 6.66 6.71
C ARG A 19 5.74 7.75 6.31
N ASP A 20 6.16 9.01 6.39
CA ASP A 20 5.38 10.11 5.83
C ASP A 20 5.31 10.01 4.29
N LEU A 21 4.09 10.05 3.76
CA LEU A 21 3.81 9.89 2.33
C LEU A 21 3.43 11.21 1.64
N SER A 22 3.50 12.35 2.35
CA SER A 22 3.15 13.67 1.79
C SER A 22 3.92 14.01 0.51
N CYS A 23 5.20 13.63 0.43
CA CYS A 23 6.09 13.83 -0.72
C CYS A 23 6.43 12.52 -1.45
N TYR A 24 5.67 11.44 -1.24
CA TYR A 24 5.96 10.14 -1.84
C TYR A 24 5.45 10.05 -3.29
N ASP A 25 6.35 9.83 -4.24
CA ASP A 25 6.01 9.70 -5.66
C ASP A 25 5.70 8.24 -6.04
N PHE A 26 4.41 7.88 -5.97
CA PHE A 26 3.92 6.55 -6.34
C PHE A 26 4.17 6.17 -7.81
N THR A 27 4.51 7.12 -8.68
CA THR A 27 4.80 6.84 -10.10
C THR A 27 6.25 6.40 -10.32
N LYS A 28 7.14 6.68 -9.35
CA LYS A 28 8.58 6.41 -9.43
C LYS A 28 9.08 5.37 -8.43
N ASP A 29 8.21 4.78 -7.62
CA ASP A 29 8.61 3.82 -6.60
C ASP A 29 8.91 2.41 -7.13
N GLY A 30 8.75 2.19 -8.44
CA GLY A 30 9.08 0.94 -9.09
C GLY A 30 8.31 -0.25 -8.50
N LEU A 31 7.04 -0.05 -8.14
CA LEU A 31 6.17 -1.17 -7.78
C LEU A 31 6.15 -2.20 -8.91
N SER A 32 6.46 -3.45 -8.57
CA SER A 32 6.49 -4.57 -9.52
C SER A 32 5.58 -5.70 -9.06
N HIS A 33 5.45 -6.74 -9.87
CA HIS A 33 4.63 -7.91 -9.57
C HIS A 33 5.30 -8.92 -8.62
N SER A 34 6.51 -8.67 -8.11
CA SER A 34 7.12 -9.52 -7.09
C SER A 34 6.52 -9.27 -5.72
N TYR A 35 6.24 -10.35 -4.98
CA TYR A 35 5.73 -10.33 -3.61
C TYR A 35 6.86 -10.27 -2.57
N ASP A 36 7.82 -9.38 -2.78
CA ASP A 36 8.85 -9.09 -1.78
C ASP A 36 8.37 -8.02 -0.78
N ASP A 37 9.02 -7.97 0.39
CA ASP A 37 8.69 -7.03 1.46
C ASP A 37 8.72 -5.57 0.98
N SER A 38 9.58 -5.25 0.01
CA SER A 38 9.67 -3.91 -0.56
C SER A 38 8.41 -3.56 -1.34
N ASN A 39 7.88 -4.45 -2.18
CA ASN A 39 6.65 -4.22 -2.91
C ASN A 39 5.42 -4.32 -2.02
N ASN A 40 5.41 -5.21 -1.02
CA ASN A 40 4.34 -5.27 -0.02
C ASN A 40 4.24 -3.95 0.74
N ARG A 41 5.36 -3.32 1.11
CA ARG A 41 5.38 -1.98 1.71
C ARG A 41 4.82 -0.90 0.78
N LYS A 42 5.19 -0.91 -0.49
CA LYS A 42 4.65 0.02 -1.50
C LYS A 42 3.13 -0.13 -1.66
N LEU A 43 2.61 -1.36 -1.58
CA LEU A 43 1.17 -1.62 -1.58
C LEU A 43 0.51 -1.10 -0.30
N ALA A 44 1.13 -1.32 0.87
CA ALA A 44 0.64 -0.79 2.14
C ALA A 44 0.53 0.74 2.14
N TYR A 45 1.50 1.44 1.56
CA TYR A 45 1.45 2.91 1.39
C TYR A 45 0.26 3.36 0.56
N ARG A 46 -0.01 2.71 -0.58
CA ARG A 46 -1.15 3.02 -1.44
C ARG A 46 -2.46 2.79 -0.70
N TYR A 47 -2.55 1.68 0.03
CA TYR A 47 -3.71 1.37 0.85
C TYR A 47 -3.98 2.45 1.90
N ARG A 48 -2.95 2.88 2.67
CA ARG A 48 -3.09 3.95 3.66
C ARG A 48 -3.61 5.25 3.06
N VAL A 49 -3.11 5.64 1.89
CA VAL A 49 -3.58 6.85 1.20
C VAL A 49 -5.02 6.70 0.72
N MET A 50 -5.39 5.54 0.16
CA MET A 50 -6.77 5.27 -0.26
C MET A 50 -7.74 5.25 0.92
N ALA A 51 -7.41 4.56 2.01
CA ALA A 51 -8.23 4.49 3.22
C ALA A 51 -8.48 5.88 3.81
N LYS A 52 -7.48 6.77 3.82
CA LYS A 52 -7.64 8.17 4.24
C LYS A 52 -8.61 8.96 3.34
N ARG A 53 -8.68 8.65 2.05
CA ARG A 53 -9.60 9.33 1.11
C ARG A 53 -11.06 8.89 1.25
N TYR A 54 -11.30 7.65 1.67
CA TYR A 54 -12.67 7.14 1.91
C TYR A 54 -13.18 7.37 3.33
N ALA A 55 -12.31 7.82 4.25
CA ALA A 55 -12.67 8.15 5.63
C ALA A 55 -13.05 9.64 5.82
N GLN A 56 -13.01 10.44 4.76
CA GLN A 56 -13.49 11.84 4.72
C GLN A 56 -14.84 11.92 4.00
#